data_AF-A0A9J6CBH5-F1
#
_entry.id   AF-A0A9J6CBH5-F1
#
_cell.length_a   1.000
_cell.length_b   1.000
_cell.length_c   1.000
_cell.angle_alpha   90.00
_cell.angle_beta   90.00
_cell.angle_gamma   90.00
#
_symmetry.space_group_name_H-M   'P 1'
#
loop_
_entity.id
_entity.type
_entity.pdbx_description
1 polymer ?
#
loop_
_entity_poly.entity_id
_entity_poly.type
_entity_poly.pdbx_seq_one_letter_code
_entity_poly.pdbx_strand_id
1 'polypeptide(L)'
;MKLIFCILLIKISSIIVYSLKLTCDFKKSSLGKYQLHYKCIATDFDVQSSSQELNEILGTHKEDKTNADIDTLIIKDKIVKYLPKNMQQFLPNVIHLDLNNTGLKIINRNDMEMFPKLKHLYIRHNHIEELPYGLFDNNKQLQFINLNDNKIKQISPNIFDALSRLVSLNIERNICIDSFAMGDDEILKLKQQIQIQC
;
A
#
# COMPACT_ATOMS: atom_id res chain seq x y z
N MET A 1 11.00 -64.11 -7.27
CA MET A 1 12.02 -63.30 -7.95
C MET A 1 11.56 -61.85 -7.90
N LYS A 2 12.21 -61.02 -7.08
CA LYS A 2 11.90 -59.58 -6.91
C LYS A 2 12.32 -58.84 -8.18
N LEU A 3 11.48 -57.97 -8.72
CA LEU A 3 11.96 -56.72 -9.30
C LEU A 3 11.04 -55.58 -8.83
N ILE A 4 11.60 -54.82 -7.90
CA ILE A 4 11.17 -53.50 -7.47
C ILE A 4 11.60 -52.54 -8.58
N PHE A 5 10.68 -51.76 -9.13
CA PHE A 5 11.04 -50.50 -9.77
C PHE A 5 10.29 -49.38 -9.06
N CYS A 6 10.99 -48.81 -8.07
CA CYS A 6 10.80 -47.46 -7.61
C CYS A 6 10.97 -46.52 -8.81
N ILE A 7 9.94 -45.79 -9.20
CA ILE A 7 10.10 -44.58 -10.01
C ILE A 7 9.65 -43.41 -9.15
N LEU A 8 10.69 -42.73 -8.64
CA LEU A 8 10.77 -41.36 -8.16
C LEU A 8 9.47 -40.54 -8.19
N LEU A 9 9.05 -40.12 -7.00
CA LEU A 9 8.28 -38.89 -6.80
C LEU A 9 9.10 -37.71 -7.37
N ILE A 10 8.78 -37.26 -8.59
CA ILE A 10 9.25 -35.96 -9.05
C ILE A 10 8.38 -34.91 -8.33
N LYS A 11 8.85 -34.43 -7.18
CA LYS A 11 8.45 -33.10 -6.70
C LYS A 11 9.04 -32.10 -7.70
N ILE A 12 8.33 -31.81 -8.79
CA ILE A 12 8.53 -30.54 -9.47
C ILE A 12 8.07 -29.52 -8.43
N SER A 13 8.99 -28.76 -7.85
CA SER A 13 8.60 -27.60 -7.06
C SER A 13 7.88 -26.67 -8.03
N SER A 14 6.55 -26.73 -8.05
CA SER A 14 5.75 -25.70 -8.69
C SER A 14 6.02 -24.43 -7.89
N ILE A 15 7.03 -23.67 -8.30
CA ILE A 15 7.22 -22.31 -7.82
C ILE A 15 5.95 -21.59 -8.26
N ILE A 16 5.10 -21.24 -7.30
CA ILE A 16 3.91 -20.46 -7.58
C ILE A 16 4.40 -19.07 -7.95
N VAL A 17 4.27 -18.72 -9.23
CA VAL A 17 4.59 -17.41 -9.75
C VAL A 17 3.38 -16.52 -9.53
N TYR A 18 3.55 -15.48 -8.70
CA TYR A 18 2.54 -14.45 -8.51
C TYR A 18 2.83 -13.28 -9.43
N SER A 19 1.91 -13.03 -10.35
CA SER A 19 1.97 -11.91 -11.27
C SER A 19 0.97 -10.84 -10.89
N LEU A 20 1.36 -9.57 -11.07
CA LEU A 20 0.47 -8.43 -10.92
C LEU A 20 0.11 -7.89 -12.30
N LYS A 21 -1.18 -7.92 -12.65
CA LYS A 21 -1.65 -7.45 -13.95
C LYS A 21 -2.02 -5.97 -13.89
N LEU A 22 -1.39 -5.17 -14.75
CA LEU A 22 -1.59 -3.73 -14.84
C LEU A 22 -2.28 -3.31 -16.15
N THR A 23 -3.22 -2.37 -16.01
CA THR A 23 -3.74 -1.58 -17.13
C THR A 23 -3.43 -0.11 -16.86
N CYS A 24 -2.66 0.51 -17.75
CA CYS A 24 -2.13 1.85 -17.55
C CYS A 24 -2.71 2.88 -18.53
N ASP A 25 -2.90 4.10 -18.04
CA ASP A 25 -3.35 5.22 -18.85
C ASP A 25 -2.92 6.55 -18.22
N PHE A 26 -2.82 7.58 -19.05
CA PHE A 26 -2.59 8.94 -18.58
C PHE A 26 -3.86 9.52 -17.98
N LYS A 27 -3.82 9.95 -16.72
CA LYS A 27 -4.96 10.57 -16.04
C LYS A 27 -4.57 11.92 -15.46
N LYS A 28 -5.50 12.87 -15.52
CA LYS A 28 -5.36 14.17 -14.85
C LYS A 28 -5.55 13.98 -13.34
N SER A 29 -4.71 14.63 -12.53
CA SER A 29 -4.91 14.68 -11.08
C SER A 29 -6.24 15.34 -10.70
N SER A 30 -6.93 14.79 -9.71
CA SER A 30 -8.12 15.42 -9.10
C SER A 30 -7.78 16.44 -8.01
N LEU A 31 -6.53 16.48 -7.52
CA LEU A 31 -6.11 17.29 -6.36
C LEU A 31 -5.10 18.40 -6.67
N GLY A 32 -4.77 18.67 -7.94
CA GLY A 32 -3.85 19.75 -8.29
C GLY A 32 -3.78 20.02 -9.80
N LYS A 33 -3.69 21.31 -10.15
CA LYS A 33 -3.67 21.86 -11.53
C LYS A 33 -2.82 21.04 -12.51
N TYR A 34 -3.43 20.60 -13.61
CA TYR A 34 -2.84 20.17 -14.90
C TYR A 34 -1.72 19.11 -14.93
N GLN A 35 -1.32 18.51 -13.81
CA GLN A 35 -0.32 17.44 -13.85
C GLN A 35 -0.95 16.12 -14.32
N LEU A 36 -0.41 15.59 -15.42
CA LEU A 36 -0.74 14.28 -15.96
C LEU A 36 0.03 13.23 -15.17
N HIS A 37 -0.69 12.31 -14.54
CA HIS A 37 -0.13 11.18 -13.82
C HIS A 37 -0.20 9.93 -14.67
N TYR A 38 0.89 9.17 -14.72
CA TYR A 38 0.88 7.87 -15.38
C TYR A 38 0.36 6.82 -14.40
N LYS A 39 -0.94 6.55 -14.55
CA LYS A 39 -1.73 5.78 -13.61
C LYS A 39 -1.94 4.36 -14.12
N CYS A 40 -1.65 3.39 -13.26
CA CYS A 40 -1.94 1.99 -13.52
C CYS A 40 -2.94 1.46 -12.49
N ILE A 41 -3.85 0.63 -12.99
CA ILE A 41 -4.81 -0.11 -12.19
C ILE A 41 -4.36 -1.57 -12.18
N ALA A 42 -4.12 -2.08 -10.98
CA ALA A 42 -3.89 -3.48 -10.68
C ALA A 42 -5.22 -4.22 -10.55
N THR A 43 -5.36 -5.30 -11.33
CA THR A 43 -6.48 -6.25 -11.26
C THR A 43 -5.96 -7.68 -11.17
N ASP A 44 -6.85 -8.63 -10.89
CA ASP A 44 -6.52 -10.06 -10.79
C ASP A 44 -5.39 -10.29 -9.77
N PHE A 45 -5.51 -9.66 -8.60
CA PHE A 45 -4.45 -9.55 -7.63
C PHE A 45 -4.91 -10.06 -6.25
N ASP A 46 -4.62 -11.33 -5.97
CA ASP A 46 -4.94 -11.99 -4.70
C ASP A 46 -3.70 -12.12 -3.82
N VAL A 47 -3.77 -11.61 -2.58
CA VAL A 47 -2.70 -11.75 -1.59
C VAL A 47 -3.28 -12.14 -0.25
N GLN A 48 -3.25 -13.43 0.03
CA GLN A 48 -3.74 -14.01 1.28
C GLN A 48 -2.65 -14.18 2.34
N SER A 49 -1.37 -14.06 1.97
CA SER A 49 -0.22 -14.26 2.86
C SER A 49 0.75 -13.08 2.84
N SER A 50 1.25 -12.68 4.01
CA SER A 50 2.30 -11.67 4.16
C SER A 50 3.67 -12.11 3.63
N SER A 51 3.85 -13.41 3.37
CA SER A 51 5.08 -13.95 2.77
C SER A 51 5.06 -13.97 1.25
N GLN A 52 3.93 -13.66 0.62
CA GLN A 52 3.80 -13.71 -0.83
C GLN A 52 4.69 -12.65 -1.49
N GLU A 53 5.46 -13.07 -2.49
CA GLU A 53 6.38 -12.20 -3.22
C GLU A 53 5.86 -11.96 -4.63
N LEU A 54 5.97 -10.72 -5.12
CA LEU A 54 5.69 -10.40 -6.51
C LEU A 54 6.83 -10.90 -7.38
N ASN A 55 6.54 -11.75 -8.36
CA ASN A 55 7.55 -12.32 -9.26
C ASN A 55 7.64 -11.56 -10.58
N GLU A 56 6.52 -11.03 -11.07
CA GLU A 56 6.48 -10.32 -12.33
C GLU A 56 5.29 -9.35 -12.39
N ILE A 57 5.43 -8.33 -13.25
CA ILE A 57 4.31 -7.48 -13.65
C ILE A 57 3.96 -7.80 -15.09
N LEU A 58 2.72 -8.20 -15.29
CA LEU A 58 2.12 -8.34 -16.61
C LEU A 58 1.31 -7.08 -16.88
N GLY A 59 1.21 -6.60 -18.11
CA GLY A 59 0.36 -5.45 -18.35
C GLY A 59 0.47 -4.81 -19.71
N THR A 60 -0.37 -3.80 -19.88
CA THR A 60 -0.39 -2.95 -21.06
C THR A 60 -0.03 -1.53 -20.67
N HIS A 61 1.12 -1.08 -21.18
CA HIS A 61 1.54 0.31 -21.10
C HIS A 61 1.13 1.08 -22.37
N LYS A 62 1.00 2.40 -22.24
CA LYS A 62 0.81 3.30 -23.38
C LYS A 62 2.17 3.77 -23.88
N GLU A 63 2.30 3.88 -25.19
CA GLU A 63 3.48 4.45 -25.85
C GLU A 63 4.77 3.71 -25.43
N ASP A 64 5.80 4.46 -25.06
CA ASP A 64 7.13 3.98 -24.63
C ASP A 64 7.24 3.81 -23.10
N LYS A 65 6.12 3.90 -22.37
CA LYS A 65 6.11 3.87 -20.92
C LYS A 65 6.40 2.49 -20.35
N THR A 66 7.03 2.50 -19.18
CA THR A 66 7.46 1.31 -18.43
C THR A 66 6.91 1.33 -17.01
N ASN A 67 7.18 0.28 -16.23
CA ASN A 67 6.85 0.27 -14.81
C ASN A 67 7.55 1.38 -14.01
N ALA A 68 8.73 1.84 -14.47
CA ALA A 68 9.44 2.95 -13.84
C ALA A 68 8.73 4.29 -14.03
N ASP A 69 7.86 4.43 -15.03
CA ASP A 69 7.08 5.65 -15.24
C ASP A 69 5.84 5.74 -14.35
N ILE A 70 5.47 4.64 -13.67
CA ILE A 70 4.25 4.59 -12.86
C ILE A 70 4.42 5.46 -11.64
N ASP A 71 3.63 6.53 -11.56
CA ASP A 71 3.55 7.40 -10.39
C ASP A 71 2.29 7.14 -9.54
N THR A 72 1.29 6.47 -10.10
CA THR A 72 0.00 6.24 -9.46
C THR A 72 -0.40 4.78 -9.64
N LEU A 73 -0.44 4.05 -8.53
CA LEU A 73 -0.90 2.67 -8.47
C LEU A 73 -2.23 2.60 -7.74
N ILE A 74 -3.25 2.03 -8.39
CA ILE A 74 -4.54 1.71 -7.77
C ILE A 74 -4.72 0.21 -7.76
N ILE A 75 -4.92 -0.38 -6.59
CA ILE A 75 -5.26 -1.79 -6.43
C ILE A 75 -6.75 -1.87 -6.12
N LYS A 76 -7.51 -2.58 -6.94
CA LYS A 76 -8.98 -2.67 -6.82
C LYS A 76 -9.49 -4.00 -6.26
N ASP A 77 -8.60 -4.95 -6.01
CA ASP A 77 -8.98 -6.31 -5.66
C ASP A 77 -9.27 -6.46 -4.16
N LYS A 78 -10.37 -7.13 -3.82
CA LYS A 78 -10.93 -7.20 -2.45
C LYS A 78 -10.24 -8.23 -1.56
N ILE A 79 -9.29 -8.97 -2.10
CA ILE A 79 -8.65 -10.12 -1.45
C ILE A 79 -7.16 -9.86 -1.14
N VAL A 80 -6.73 -8.58 -1.16
CA VAL A 80 -5.38 -8.15 -0.80
C VAL A 80 -5.32 -7.90 0.70
N LYS A 81 -5.22 -8.99 1.48
CA LYS A 81 -5.10 -8.90 2.95
C LYS A 81 -3.76 -8.35 3.41
N TYR A 82 -2.73 -8.48 2.56
CA TYR A 82 -1.37 -8.00 2.75
C TYR A 82 -0.83 -7.41 1.44
N LEU A 83 0.14 -6.51 1.53
CA LEU A 83 0.93 -6.13 0.35
C LEU A 83 1.96 -7.23 0.04
N PRO A 84 2.19 -7.57 -1.24
CA PRO A 84 3.20 -8.55 -1.61
C PRO A 84 4.59 -7.94 -1.41
N LYS A 85 5.58 -8.78 -1.14
CA LYS A 85 6.98 -8.34 -1.08
C LYS A 85 7.51 -8.03 -2.48
N ASN A 86 8.65 -7.34 -2.53
CA ASN A 86 9.44 -7.06 -3.74
C ASN A 86 8.80 -6.12 -4.77
N MET A 87 7.70 -5.42 -4.44
CA MET A 87 7.10 -4.45 -5.37
C MET A 87 8.06 -3.34 -5.77
N GLN A 88 8.97 -2.93 -4.89
CA GLN A 88 9.95 -1.88 -5.15
C GLN A 88 10.90 -2.20 -6.31
N GLN A 89 11.08 -3.49 -6.63
CA GLN A 89 11.91 -3.91 -7.78
C GLN A 89 11.21 -3.62 -9.10
N PHE A 90 9.88 -3.56 -9.10
CA PHE A 90 9.08 -3.35 -10.29
C PHE A 90 8.51 -1.93 -10.38
N LEU A 91 8.14 -1.31 -9.25
CA LEU A 91 7.40 -0.05 -9.16
C LEU A 91 8.17 1.02 -8.36
N PRO A 92 9.38 1.42 -8.79
CA PRO A 92 10.31 2.22 -7.96
C PRO A 92 9.88 3.68 -7.75
N ASN A 93 8.91 4.17 -8.52
CA ASN A 93 8.60 5.60 -8.62
C ASN A 93 7.17 5.97 -8.18
N VAL A 94 6.46 5.07 -7.50
CA VAL A 94 5.08 5.33 -7.04
C VAL A 94 5.04 6.51 -6.06
N ILE A 95 4.19 7.48 -6.37
CA ILE A 95 3.92 8.70 -5.60
C ILE A 95 2.52 8.62 -4.95
N HIS A 96 1.58 7.96 -5.62
CA HIS A 96 0.20 7.80 -5.19
C HIS A 96 -0.14 6.31 -5.10
N LEU A 97 -0.53 5.86 -3.91
CA LEU A 97 -0.96 4.50 -3.67
C LEU A 97 -2.40 4.49 -3.16
N ASP A 98 -3.28 3.85 -3.93
CA ASP A 98 -4.68 3.64 -3.59
C ASP A 98 -4.94 2.15 -3.38
N LEU A 99 -5.24 1.80 -2.13
CA LEU A 99 -5.58 0.48 -1.61
C LEU A 99 -7.00 0.50 -1.01
N ASN A 100 -7.88 1.39 -1.47
CA ASN A 100 -9.22 1.49 -0.93
C ASN A 100 -10.02 0.20 -1.21
N ASN A 101 -10.78 -0.28 -0.23
CA ASN A 101 -11.67 -1.45 -0.37
C ASN A 101 -10.95 -2.75 -0.80
N THR A 102 -9.71 -2.98 -0.37
CA THR A 102 -8.96 -4.19 -0.77
C THR A 102 -8.97 -5.33 0.25
N GLY A 103 -9.60 -5.12 1.41
CA GLY A 103 -9.62 -6.11 2.50
C GLY A 103 -8.31 -6.17 3.29
N LEU A 104 -7.46 -5.15 3.17
CA LEU A 104 -6.14 -5.07 3.82
C LEU A 104 -6.31 -5.14 5.34
N LYS A 105 -5.54 -6.03 5.97
CA LYS A 105 -5.61 -6.27 7.42
C LYS A 105 -4.42 -5.70 8.17
N ILE A 106 -3.24 -5.80 7.56
CA ILE A 106 -1.98 -5.41 8.17
C ILE A 106 -1.22 -4.55 7.18
N ILE A 107 -0.63 -3.48 7.71
CA ILE A 107 0.39 -2.70 7.04
C ILE A 107 1.55 -2.51 8.01
N ASN A 108 2.76 -2.78 7.55
CA ASN A 108 3.96 -2.72 8.37
C ASN A 108 5.01 -1.78 7.76
N ARG A 109 6.06 -1.51 8.52
CA ARG A 109 7.17 -0.65 8.11
C ARG A 109 7.79 -1.08 6.77
N ASN A 110 8.04 -2.37 6.57
CA ASN A 110 8.65 -2.88 5.33
C ASN A 110 7.73 -2.66 4.13
N ASP A 111 6.41 -2.71 4.32
CA ASP A 111 5.45 -2.43 3.24
C ASP A 111 5.57 -0.97 2.76
N MET A 112 5.80 -0.05 3.70
CA MET A 112 5.95 1.38 3.41
C MET A 112 7.34 1.74 2.89
N GLU A 113 8.37 1.01 3.31
CA GLU A 113 9.74 1.13 2.77
C GLU A 113 9.82 0.79 1.28
N MET A 114 8.90 -0.04 0.74
CA MET A 114 8.82 -0.30 -0.69
C MET A 114 8.49 0.95 -1.52
N PHE A 115 7.91 1.99 -0.91
CA PHE A 115 7.42 3.19 -1.59
C PHE A 115 8.04 4.48 -1.04
N PRO A 116 9.36 4.70 -1.21
CA PRO A 116 10.07 5.83 -0.59
C PRO A 116 9.67 7.20 -1.15
N LYS A 117 9.06 7.24 -2.35
CA LYS A 117 8.61 8.48 -3.01
C LYS A 117 7.14 8.81 -2.74
N LEU A 118 6.47 8.02 -1.90
CA LEU A 118 5.05 8.15 -1.65
C LEU A 118 4.71 9.51 -1.05
N LYS A 119 3.73 10.19 -1.65
CA LYS A 119 3.16 11.45 -1.16
C LYS A 119 1.73 11.25 -0.71
N HIS A 120 0.94 10.47 -1.45
CA HIS A 120 -0.48 10.29 -1.17
C HIS A 120 -0.79 8.80 -0.94
N LEU A 121 -1.39 8.50 0.21
CA LEU A 121 -1.72 7.15 0.63
C LEU A 121 -3.21 7.06 0.98
N TYR A 122 -3.94 6.20 0.28
CA TYR A 122 -5.36 5.97 0.49
C TYR A 122 -5.60 4.49 0.83
N ILE A 123 -6.10 4.21 2.03
CA ILE A 123 -6.37 2.85 2.52
C ILE A 123 -7.77 2.79 3.16
N ARG A 124 -8.73 3.50 2.59
CA ARG A 124 -10.10 3.60 3.11
C ARG A 124 -10.83 2.27 3.04
N HIS A 125 -11.78 2.06 3.94
CA HIS A 125 -12.69 0.91 3.91
C HIS A 125 -11.94 -0.44 3.90
N ASN A 126 -10.97 -0.56 4.79
CA ASN A 126 -10.19 -1.79 4.98
C ASN A 126 -10.43 -2.36 6.38
N HIS A 127 -9.54 -3.25 6.83
CA HIS A 127 -9.67 -3.98 8.09
C HIS A 127 -8.42 -3.83 8.95
N ILE A 128 -7.72 -2.70 8.82
CA ILE A 128 -6.54 -2.41 9.64
C ILE A 128 -6.97 -2.17 11.07
N GLU A 129 -6.36 -2.88 12.01
CA GLU A 129 -6.63 -2.74 13.44
C GLU A 129 -5.54 -1.98 14.20
N GLU A 130 -4.32 -1.97 13.69
CA GLU A 130 -3.15 -1.43 14.40
C GLU A 130 -2.25 -0.66 13.43
N LEU A 131 -1.73 0.48 13.89
CA LEU A 131 -0.64 1.18 13.22
C LEU A 131 0.64 1.03 14.06
N PRO A 132 1.60 0.19 13.64
CA PRO A 132 2.76 -0.15 14.45
C PRO A 132 3.82 0.96 14.49
N TYR A 133 4.70 0.89 15.48
CA TYR A 133 5.81 1.83 15.65
C TYR A 133 6.69 1.86 14.41
N GLY A 134 7.06 3.08 14.00
CA GLY A 134 7.93 3.32 12.86
C GLY A 134 7.33 3.00 11.48
N LEU A 135 6.01 2.78 11.39
CA LEU A 135 5.31 2.50 10.12
C LEU A 135 5.67 3.50 9.01
N PHE A 136 5.82 4.79 9.35
CA PHE A 136 6.03 5.86 8.39
C PHE A 136 7.41 6.53 8.47
N ASP A 137 8.38 5.98 9.22
CA ASP A 137 9.70 6.61 9.46
C ASP A 137 10.44 6.97 8.17
N ASN A 138 10.26 6.15 7.13
CA ASN A 138 10.96 6.26 5.85
C ASN A 138 10.15 7.01 4.78
N ASN A 139 8.92 7.42 5.06
CA ASN A 139 8.01 8.05 4.09
C ASN A 139 7.85 9.55 4.34
N LYS A 140 8.97 10.26 4.54
CA LYS A 140 9.02 11.70 4.88
C LYS A 140 8.41 12.62 3.83
N GLN A 141 8.08 12.10 2.65
CA GLN A 141 7.42 12.82 1.56
C GLN A 141 5.89 12.76 1.63
N LEU A 142 5.31 11.97 2.54
CA LEU A 142 3.86 11.87 2.71
C LEU A 142 3.26 13.23 3.05
N GLN A 143 2.20 13.56 2.31
CA GLN A 143 1.43 14.79 2.41
C GLN A 143 -0.04 14.50 2.73
N PHE A 144 -0.59 13.41 2.21
CA PHE A 144 -1.98 13.04 2.41
C PHE A 144 -2.07 11.59 2.82
N ILE A 145 -2.64 11.34 4.00
CA ILE A 145 -2.92 10.00 4.49
C ILE A 145 -4.42 9.91 4.76
N ASN A 146 -5.05 8.93 4.13
CA ASN A 146 -6.44 8.62 4.39
C ASN A 146 -6.60 7.15 4.82
N LEU A 147 -6.94 6.99 6.09
CA LEU A 147 -7.17 5.72 6.79
C LEU A 147 -8.63 5.57 7.24
N ASN A 148 -9.56 6.38 6.69
CA ASN A 148 -10.94 6.38 7.15
C ASN A 148 -11.65 5.03 6.95
N ASP A 149 -12.64 4.73 7.78
CA ASP A 149 -13.38 3.45 7.74
C ASP A 149 -12.45 2.24 7.81
N ASN A 150 -11.59 2.20 8.82
CA ASN A 150 -10.85 1.00 9.20
C ASN A 150 -11.37 0.51 10.57
N LYS A 151 -10.56 -0.28 11.28
CA LYS A 151 -10.86 -0.77 12.62
C LYS A 151 -9.72 -0.42 13.58
N ILE A 152 -9.02 0.70 13.31
CA ILE A 152 -7.79 1.05 14.02
C ILE A 152 -8.15 1.31 15.47
N LYS A 153 -7.69 0.42 16.35
CA LYS A 153 -7.92 0.44 17.80
C LYS A 153 -6.62 0.72 18.57
N GLN A 154 -5.47 0.64 17.92
CA GLN A 154 -4.17 0.97 18.49
C GLN A 154 -3.33 1.76 17.48
N ILE A 155 -2.73 2.84 17.94
CA ILE A 155 -1.81 3.67 17.15
C ILE A 155 -0.58 3.89 18.00
N SER A 156 0.59 3.49 17.50
CA SER A 156 1.81 3.71 18.27
C SER A 156 2.06 5.20 18.51
N PRO A 157 2.58 5.60 19.69
CA PRO A 157 2.96 6.98 19.94
C PRO A 157 3.93 7.49 18.87
N ASN A 158 3.83 8.76 18.52
CA ASN A 158 4.76 9.46 17.62
C ASN A 158 4.81 8.90 16.18
N ILE A 159 3.85 8.06 15.77
CA ILE A 159 3.86 7.39 14.46
C ILE A 159 3.91 8.36 13.26
N PHE A 160 3.44 9.60 13.44
CA PHE A 160 3.40 10.63 12.40
C PHE A 160 4.50 11.69 12.54
N ASP A 161 5.45 11.54 13.47
CA ASP A 161 6.46 12.59 13.76
C ASP A 161 7.47 12.76 12.64
N ALA A 162 7.83 11.67 11.94
CA ALA A 162 8.70 11.72 10.77
C ALA A 162 8.07 12.44 9.56
N LEU A 163 6.75 12.67 9.57
CA LEU A 163 5.98 13.22 8.45
C LEU A 163 5.93 14.74 8.48
N SER A 164 7.07 15.38 8.25
CA SER A 164 7.20 16.85 8.24
C SER A 164 6.49 17.55 7.08
N ARG A 165 5.99 16.80 6.11
CA ARG A 165 5.25 17.32 4.94
C ARG A 165 3.76 16.98 4.98
N LEU A 166 3.26 16.40 6.07
CA LEU A 166 1.87 15.99 6.19
C LEU A 166 0.96 17.23 6.19
N VAL A 167 0.04 17.28 5.24
CA VAL A 167 -0.94 18.37 5.06
C VAL A 167 -2.36 17.91 5.42
N SER A 168 -2.66 16.63 5.26
CA SER A 168 -3.96 16.07 5.62
C SER A 168 -3.83 14.67 6.20
N LEU A 169 -4.53 14.45 7.31
CA LEU A 169 -4.65 13.17 7.97
C LEU A 169 -6.13 12.90 8.25
N ASN A 170 -6.68 11.88 7.59
CA ASN A 170 -8.02 11.38 7.88
C ASN A 170 -7.93 10.01 8.56
N ILE A 171 -8.37 9.93 9.82
CA ILE A 171 -8.52 8.69 10.60
C ILE A 171 -9.99 8.53 11.05
N GLU A 172 -10.93 9.22 10.40
CA GLU A 172 -12.35 9.14 10.75
C GLU A 172 -12.88 7.71 10.68
N ARG A 173 -13.91 7.42 11.46
CA ARG A 173 -14.59 6.11 11.50
C ARG A 173 -13.61 4.97 11.82
N ASN A 174 -12.79 5.20 12.85
CA ASN A 174 -11.94 4.20 13.50
C ASN A 174 -12.29 4.10 15.00
N ILE A 175 -11.71 3.12 15.69
CA ILE A 175 -12.05 2.81 17.09
C ILE A 175 -11.28 3.70 18.04
N CYS A 176 -9.97 3.87 17.80
CA CYS A 176 -9.10 4.58 18.71
C CYS A 176 -9.35 6.08 18.69
N ILE A 177 -9.45 6.66 17.49
CA ILE A 177 -9.74 8.06 17.26
C ILE A 177 -10.61 8.18 16.02
N ASP A 178 -11.54 9.13 16.03
CA ASP A 178 -12.43 9.44 14.90
C ASP A 178 -12.27 10.94 14.60
N SER A 179 -11.34 11.26 13.71
CA SER A 179 -10.98 12.66 13.44
C SER A 179 -10.36 12.85 12.06
N PHE A 180 -10.54 14.06 11.55
CA PHE A 180 -9.92 14.59 10.35
C PHE A 180 -9.15 15.86 10.71
N ALA A 181 -7.94 16.00 10.17
CA ALA A 181 -7.13 17.20 10.31
C ALA A 181 -6.58 17.64 8.96
N MET A 182 -6.63 18.95 8.71
CA MET A 182 -6.02 19.57 7.55
C MET A 182 -5.28 20.86 7.94
N GLY A 183 -4.02 20.96 7.50
CA GLY A 183 -3.12 22.03 7.88
C GLY A 183 -2.40 21.76 9.20
N ASP A 184 -1.29 22.47 9.39
CA ASP A 184 -0.27 22.15 10.40
C ASP A 184 -0.82 22.18 11.83
N ASP A 185 -1.64 23.18 12.17
CA ASP A 185 -2.20 23.34 13.52
C ASP A 185 -3.18 22.22 13.90
N GLU A 186 -4.06 21.81 12.97
CA GLU A 186 -5.00 20.72 13.19
C GLU A 186 -4.27 19.38 13.27
N ILE A 187 -3.25 19.18 12.42
CA ILE A 187 -2.42 17.98 12.46
C ILE A 187 -1.67 17.88 13.78
N LEU A 188 -1.12 18.98 14.29
CA LEU A 188 -0.43 18.98 15.57
C LEU A 188 -1.36 18.60 16.72
N LYS A 189 -2.58 19.15 16.74
CA LYS A 189 -3.61 18.79 17.74
C LYS A 189 -3.99 17.32 17.64
N LEU A 190 -4.19 16.81 16.42
CA LEU A 190 -4.52 15.40 16.21
C LEU A 190 -3.40 14.46 16.68
N LYS A 191 -2.13 14.79 16.41
CA LYS A 191 -0.97 14.03 16.92
C LYS A 191 -0.96 13.95 18.46
N GLN A 192 -1.25 15.04 19.13
CA GLN A 192 -1.34 15.07 20.60
C GLN A 192 -2.52 14.25 21.13
N GLN A 193 -3.69 14.32 20.48
CA GLN A 193 -4.84 13.50 20.84
C GLN A 193 -4.52 12.01 20.73
N ILE A 194 -3.83 11.60 19.65
CA ILE A 194 -3.41 10.22 19.45
C ILE A 194 -2.51 9.75 20.59
N GLN A 195 -1.54 10.54 21.06
CA GLN A 195 -0.65 10.14 22.17
C GLN A 195 -1.37 9.89 23.50
N ILE A 196 -2.57 10.44 23.68
CA ILE A 196 -3.33 10.38 24.93
C ILE A 196 -4.41 9.30 24.86
N GLN A 197 -5.04 9.17 23.69
CA GLN A 197 -6.21 8.32 23.48
C GLN A 197 -5.86 6.95 22.88
N CYS A 198 -4.76 6.89 22.13
CA CYS A 198 -4.19 5.72 21.50
C CYS A 198 -2.83 5.39 22.13
#